data_AF-M1D4B2-F1
#
_entry.id   AF-M1D4B2-F1
#
_cell.length_a   1.000
_cell.length_b   1.000
_cell.length_c   1.000
_cell.angle_alpha   90.00
_cell.angle_beta   90.00
_cell.angle_gamma   90.00
#
_symmetry.space_group_name_H-M   'P 1'
#
loop_
_entity.id
_entity.type
_entity.pdbx_description
1 polymer ?
#
loop_
_entity_poly.entity_id
_entity_poly.type
_entity_poly.pdbx_seq_one_letter_code
_entity_poly.pdbx_strand_id
1 'polypeptide(L)'
;MLAVKFVDDDCYNNAYYAKVGGITTTELNKLEMKFLAALDFRLHVSVENFDKYCLQLEKDTNEKLQIDRPIRIFAWGKGLVNKNISNCSPTVGGYTCRAF
;
A
#
# COMPACT_ATOMS: atom_id res chain seq x y z
N MET A 1 -5.58 -0.35 -6.41
CA MET A 1 -6.63 -1.37 -6.30
C MET A 1 -6.09 -2.81 -6.30
N LEU A 2 -5.21 -3.23 -7.21
CA LEU A 2 -4.67 -4.60 -7.15
C LEU A 2 -3.90 -4.92 -5.87
N ALA A 3 -3.15 -3.94 -5.34
CA ALA A 3 -2.41 -4.10 -4.09
C ALA A 3 -3.33 -4.45 -2.91
N VAL A 4 -4.40 -3.69 -2.68
CA VAL A 4 -5.39 -3.97 -1.59
C VAL A 4 -6.01 -5.35 -1.74
N LYS A 5 -6.35 -5.78 -2.97
CA LYS A 5 -6.88 -7.14 -3.20
C LYS A 5 -5.86 -8.28 -2.98
N PHE A 6 -4.57 -7.97 -3.03
CA PHE A 6 -3.51 -8.94 -2.88
C PHE A 6 -3.00 -9.03 -1.44
N VAL A 7 -3.03 -7.91 -0.71
CA VAL A 7 -2.41 -7.74 0.61
C VAL A 7 -3.43 -7.74 1.74
N ASP A 8 -4.61 -7.14 1.54
CA ASP A 8 -5.56 -6.94 2.63
C ASP A 8 -6.59 -8.07 2.65
N ASP A 9 -6.94 -8.54 3.86
CA ASP A 9 -7.96 -9.59 4.05
C ASP A 9 -9.35 -9.12 3.63
N ASP A 10 -9.63 -7.83 3.82
CA ASP A 10 -10.88 -7.18 3.46
C ASP A 10 -10.69 -6.23 2.27
N CYS A 11 -11.33 -6.55 1.15
CA CYS A 11 -11.35 -5.69 -0.02
C CYS A 11 -12.73 -5.61 -0.67
N TYR A 12 -13.02 -4.51 -1.34
CA TYR A 12 -14.28 -4.34 -2.07
C TYR A 12 -14.24 -5.05 -3.43
N ASN A 13 -15.40 -5.31 -4.02
CA ASN A 13 -15.47 -5.89 -5.36
C ASN A 13 -15.24 -4.85 -6.47
N ASN A 14 -15.10 -5.32 -7.71
CA ASN A 14 -14.81 -4.47 -8.87
C ASN A 14 -15.93 -3.50 -9.17
N ALA A 15 -17.18 -3.89 -8.93
CA ALA A 15 -18.32 -3.00 -9.16
C ALA A 15 -18.26 -1.77 -8.23
N TYR A 16 -17.84 -1.96 -6.98
CA TYR A 16 -17.64 -0.87 -6.04
C TYR A 16 -16.50 0.05 -6.49
N TYR A 17 -15.33 -0.51 -6.79
CA TYR A 17 -14.19 0.31 -7.24
C TYR A 17 -14.46 1.03 -8.57
N ALA A 18 -15.19 0.40 -9.49
CA ALA A 18 -15.59 1.01 -10.76
C ALA A 18 -16.54 2.19 -10.52
N LYS A 19 -17.51 2.02 -9.61
CA LYS A 19 -18.43 3.09 -9.21
C LYS A 19 -17.68 4.29 -8.63
N VAL A 20 -16.73 4.07 -7.72
CA VAL A 20 -15.91 5.14 -7.13
C VAL A 20 -15.00 5.80 -8.18
N GLY A 21 -14.43 4.99 -9.08
CA GLY A 21 -13.55 5.47 -10.16
C GLY A 21 -14.27 6.12 -11.35
N GLY A 22 -15.61 6.16 -11.36
CA GLY A 22 -16.39 6.76 -12.44
C GLY A 22 -16.33 6.01 -13.78
N ILE A 23 -15.99 4.72 -13.76
CA ILE A 23 -15.89 3.87 -14.97
C ILE A 23 -16.82 2.66 -14.88
N THR A 24 -17.03 1.99 -16.00
CA THR A 24 -17.84 0.76 -16.01
C THR A 24 -17.07 -0.40 -15.37
N THR A 25 -17.78 -1.34 -14.73
CA THR A 25 -17.16 -2.57 -14.18
C THR A 25 -16.42 -3.35 -15.26
N THR A 26 -16.96 -3.41 -16.48
CA THR A 26 -16.33 -4.09 -17.62
C THR A 26 -15.00 -3.46 -18.00
N GLU A 27 -14.92 -2.13 -18.00
CA GLU A 27 -13.69 -1.40 -18.25
C GLU A 27 -12.66 -1.64 -17.16
N LEU A 28 -13.06 -1.55 -15.89
CA LEU A 28 -12.17 -1.83 -14.77
C LEU A 28 -11.61 -3.27 -14.83
N ASN A 29 -12.46 -4.25 -15.12
CA ASN A 29 -12.03 -5.64 -15.29
C ASN A 29 -10.97 -5.79 -16.40
N LYS A 30 -11.14 -5.09 -17.53
CA LYS A 30 -10.17 -5.10 -18.62
C LYS A 30 -8.85 -4.44 -18.19
N LEU A 31 -8.90 -3.33 -17.47
CA LEU A 31 -7.71 -2.64 -16.98
C LEU A 31 -6.94 -3.48 -15.96
N GLU A 32 -7.64 -4.17 -15.06
CA GLU A 32 -7.02 -5.11 -14.11
C GLU A 32 -6.28 -6.22 -14.83
N MET A 33 -6.92 -6.90 -15.78
CA MET A 33 -6.28 -7.99 -16.52
C MET A 33 -5.06 -7.53 -17.30
N LYS A 34 -5.14 -6.34 -17.94
CA LYS A 34 -3.99 -5.75 -18.64
C LYS A 34 -2.84 -5.45 -17.70
N PHE A 35 -3.13 -4.88 -16.52
CA PHE A 35 -2.10 -4.54 -15.55
C PHE A 35 -1.47 -5.79 -14.92
N LEU A 36 -2.27 -6.81 -14.61
CA LEU A 36 -1.78 -8.12 -14.16
C LEU A 36 -0.85 -8.78 -15.18
N ALA A 37 -1.24 -8.77 -16.45
CA ALA A 37 -0.43 -9.30 -17.53
C ALA A 37 0.88 -8.51 -17.70
N ALA A 38 0.84 -7.17 -17.58
CA ALA A 38 2.04 -6.33 -17.65
C ALA A 38 3.03 -6.58 -16.50
N LEU A 39 2.56 -7.10 -15.37
CA LEU A 39 3.39 -7.47 -14.22
C LEU A 39 3.83 -8.94 -14.24
N ASP A 40 3.48 -9.71 -15.27
CA ASP A 40 3.63 -11.18 -15.28
C ASP A 40 3.05 -11.84 -14.02
N PHE A 41 1.95 -11.27 -13.48
CA PHE A 41 1.33 -11.69 -12.22
C PHE A 41 2.28 -11.68 -10.99
N ARG A 42 3.38 -10.91 -11.04
CA ARG A 42 4.33 -10.75 -9.93
C ARG A 42 3.97 -9.56 -9.04
N LEU A 43 3.02 -9.74 -8.13
CA LEU A 43 2.52 -8.67 -7.25
C LEU A 43 3.22 -8.60 -5.88
N HIS A 44 3.98 -9.64 -5.51
CA HIS A 44 4.66 -9.69 -4.22
C HIS A 44 5.80 -8.67 -4.15
N VAL A 45 5.77 -7.84 -3.11
CA VAL A 45 6.84 -6.90 -2.76
C VAL A 45 7.33 -7.24 -1.36
N SER A 46 8.63 -7.51 -1.21
CA SER A 46 9.22 -7.71 0.12
C SER A 46 9.29 -6.38 0.88
N VAL A 47 9.26 -6.46 2.22
CA VAL A 47 9.42 -5.29 3.10
C VAL A 47 10.70 -4.52 2.76
N GLU A 48 11.79 -5.22 2.49
CA GLU A 48 13.08 -4.62 2.12
C GLU A 48 13.01 -3.82 0.81
N ASN A 49 12.29 -4.34 -0.20
CA ASN A 49 12.12 -3.65 -1.47
C ASN A 49 11.21 -2.43 -1.32
N PHE A 50 10.11 -2.58 -0.59
CA PHE A 50 9.24 -1.46 -0.25
C PHE A 50 10.03 -0.34 0.46
N ASP A 51 10.85 -0.72 1.45
CA ASP A 51 11.67 0.23 2.18
C ASP A 51 12.67 0.99 1.30
N LYS A 52 13.36 0.27 0.42
CA LYS A 52 14.27 0.87 -0.57
C LYS A 52 13.57 1.88 -1.46
N TYR A 53 12.38 1.56 -1.99
CA TYR A 53 11.65 2.47 -2.88
C TYR A 53 11.13 3.71 -2.17
N CYS A 54 10.61 3.57 -0.94
CA CYS A 54 10.20 4.74 -0.17
C CYS A 54 11.39 5.66 0.14
N LEU A 55 12.56 5.11 0.50
CA LEU A 55 13.78 5.89 0.71
C LEU A 55 14.26 6.59 -0.58
N GLN A 56 14.01 6.02 -1.75
CA GLN A 56 14.30 6.67 -3.03
C GLN A 56 13.34 7.84 -3.28
N LEU A 57 12.04 7.63 -3.09
CA LEU A 57 11.01 8.69 -3.26
C LEU A 57 11.22 9.87 -2.31
N GLU A 58 11.61 9.59 -1.05
CA GLU A 58 11.93 10.61 -0.05
C GLU A 58 13.16 11.46 -0.43
N LYS A 59 14.11 10.90 -1.20
CA LYS A 59 15.30 11.63 -1.69
C LYS A 59 15.00 12.48 -2.91
N ASP A 60 14.18 11.96 -3.82
CA ASP A 60 13.88 12.62 -5.09
C ASP A 60 12.90 13.79 -4.90
N THR A 61 12.13 13.78 -3.82
CA THR A 61 11.24 14.89 -3.47
C THR A 61 12.01 15.93 -2.64
N ASN A 62 12.07 17.19 -3.10
CA ASN A 62 12.61 18.31 -2.30
C ASN A 62 11.74 18.62 -1.05
N GLU A 63 10.58 17.99 -0.94
CA GLU A 63 9.67 18.08 0.20
C GLU A 63 9.84 16.87 1.12
N LYS A 64 9.78 17.10 2.44
CA LYS A 64 9.78 16.02 3.44
C LYS A 64 8.45 15.27 3.41
N LEU A 65 8.32 14.29 2.52
CA LEU A 65 7.25 13.31 2.59
C LEU A 65 7.57 12.30 3.71
N GLN A 66 6.74 12.24 4.75
CA GLN A 66 6.80 11.13 5.70
C GLN A 66 5.87 10.03 5.21
N ILE A 67 6.43 9.06 4.48
CA ILE A 67 5.67 7.88 4.10
C ILE A 67 5.44 7.06 5.36
N ASP A 68 4.19 6.98 5.80
CA ASP A 68 3.81 6.14 6.93
C ASP A 68 4.04 4.66 6.56
N ARG A 69 4.61 3.90 7.50
CA ARG A 69 4.98 2.48 7.32
C ARG A 69 4.24 1.66 8.37
N PRO A 70 2.91 1.49 8.25
CA PRO A 70 2.11 0.82 9.25
C PRO A 70 2.39 -0.68 9.31
N ILE A 71 2.87 -1.29 8.22
CA ILE A 71 3.36 -2.69 8.20
C ILE A 71 4.76 -2.76 8.81
N ARG A 72 4.86 -2.42 10.10
CA ARG A 72 5.95 -2.91 10.95
C ARG A 72 5.48 -4.22 11.55
N ILE A 73 5.59 -5.31 10.77
CA ILE A 73 5.58 -6.65 11.36
C ILE A 73 6.66 -6.62 12.43
N PHE A 74 6.25 -6.86 13.68
CA PHE A 74 7.09 -6.96 14.86
C PHE A 74 8.51 -7.37 14.49
N ALA A 75 9.46 -6.50 14.77
CA ALA A 75 10.87 -6.69 14.48
C ALA A 75 11.31 -8.13 14.81
N TRP A 76 11.40 -8.99 13.79
CA TRP A 76 12.22 -10.18 13.86
C TRP A 76 13.68 -9.73 13.78
N GLY A 77 14.21 -9.40 14.96
CA GLY A 77 15.57 -9.73 15.36
C GLY A 77 16.74 -9.05 14.63
N LYS A 78 16.54 -8.09 13.71
CA LYS A 78 17.66 -7.31 13.16
C LYS A 78 17.37 -5.82 13.17
N GLY A 79 18.11 -5.15 14.05
CA GLY A 79 17.98 -3.74 14.34
C GLY A 79 18.34 -2.86 13.14
N LEU A 80 17.35 -2.13 12.65
CA LEU A 80 17.50 -0.84 12.01
C LEU A 80 16.34 0.06 12.48
N VAL A 81 16.31 0.37 13.78
CA VAL A 81 15.56 1.54 14.28
C VAL A 81 16.58 2.63 14.50
N ASN A 82 16.69 3.53 13.53
CA ASN A 82 17.36 4.79 13.73
C ASN A 82 16.49 5.62 14.70
N LYS A 83 17.07 5.97 15.85
CA LYS A 83 16.39 6.38 17.09
C LYS A 83 15.91 7.84 17.06
N ASN A 84 15.13 8.22 16.05
CA ASN A 84 14.54 9.57 15.94
C ASN A 84 13.12 9.55 15.33
N ILE A 85 12.29 8.56 15.66
CA ILE A 85 10.84 8.69 15.49
C ILE A 85 10.26 8.77 16.90
N SER A 86 10.19 10.00 17.39
CA SER A 86 9.51 10.35 18.62
C SER A 86 8.04 9.98 18.51
N ASN A 87 7.62 9.05 19.36
CA ASN A 87 6.27 8.83 19.86
C ASN A 87 5.15 8.70 18.80
N CYS A 88 5.02 7.50 18.22
CA CYS A 88 3.71 7.01 17.82
C CYS A 88 3.42 5.75 18.66
N SER A 89 2.55 5.92 19.65
CA SER A 89 2.03 4.85 20.48
C SER A 89 1.19 3.89 19.60
N PRO A 90 1.30 2.56 19.75
CA PRO A 90 0.53 1.62 18.95
C PRO A 90 -0.87 1.52 19.56
N THR A 91 -1.78 2.42 19.18
CA THR A 91 -3.21 2.12 19.33
C THR A 91 -3.66 1.31 18.13
N VAL A 92 -3.79 0.00 18.34
CA VAL A 92 -4.66 -0.87 17.54
C VAL A 92 -6.07 -0.27 17.61
N GLY A 93 -6.39 0.55 16.63
CA GLY A 93 -7.69 1.21 16.45
C GLY A 93 -8.04 1.13 14.98
N GLY A 94 -9.13 0.44 14.68
CA GLY A 94 -9.52 0.03 13.33
C GLY A 94 -9.49 1.17 12.31
N TYR A 95 -8.96 0.84 11.14
CA TYR A 95 -8.98 1.69 9.95
C TYR A 95 -10.43 1.79 9.44
N THR A 96 -11.23 2.68 10.02
CA THR A 96 -12.47 3.11 9.38
C THR A 96 -12.13 4.26 8.44
N CYS A 97 -11.95 3.95 7.15
CA CYS A 97 -12.01 4.95 6.10
C CYS A 97 -13.45 5.45 6.01
N ARG A 98 -13.78 6.51 6.77
CA ARG A 98 -15.06 7.20 6.63
C ARG A 98 -14.97 8.15 5.45
N ALA A 99 -15.38 7.68 4.28
CA ALA A 99 -15.72 8.56 3.19
C ALA A 99 -17.04 9.28 3.53
N PHE A 100 -16.99 10.61 3.66
CA PHE A 100 -18.10 11.49 3.34
C PHE A 100 -17.60 12.49 2.30
#